data_AF-A0A9W7PH12-F1
#
_entry.id   AF-A0A9W7PH12-F1
#
_cell.length_a   1.000
_cell.length_b   1.000
_cell.length_c   1.000
_cell.angle_alpha   90.00
_cell.angle_beta   90.00
_cell.angle_gamma   90.00
#
_symmetry.space_group_name_H-M   'P 1'
#
loop_
_entity.id
_entity.type
_entity.pdbx_description
1 polymer ?
#
loop_
_entity_poly.entity_id
_entity_poly.type
_entity_poly.pdbx_seq_one_letter_code
_entity_poly.pdbx_strand_id
1 'polypeptide(L)'
;MNQRPSEEEYAGNSGEYIRLVPDGNIINILLAQEKQMTELLASLTESQAAYRYAEGKWTLKEVVGHIADAERVMTYRLLRFARGDQTPLTGFDQELFLPPRMIK
;
A
#
# COMPACT_ATOMS: atom_id res chain seq x y z
N MET A 1 -17.35 9.54 -7.84
CA MET A 1 -16.51 9.17 -9.00
C MET A 1 -15.92 7.82 -8.65
N ASN A 2 -16.61 6.74 -9.01
CA ASN A 2 -16.33 5.37 -8.52
C ASN A 2 -16.18 4.37 -9.69
N GLN A 3 -15.81 4.87 -10.86
CA GLN A 3 -15.60 4.05 -12.05
C GLN A 3 -14.11 3.74 -12.17
N ARG A 4 -13.78 2.57 -12.74
CA ARG A 4 -12.40 2.21 -13.03
C ARG A 4 -11.84 3.23 -14.03
N PRO A 5 -10.63 3.78 -13.79
CA PRO A 5 -10.04 4.74 -14.72
C PRO A 5 -9.71 4.09 -16.07
N SER A 6 -9.82 4.87 -17.14
CA SER A 6 -9.35 4.49 -18.47
C SER A 6 -7.82 4.57 -18.57
N GLU A 7 -7.24 3.99 -19.63
CA GLU A 7 -5.78 3.98 -19.81
C GLU A 7 -5.21 5.39 -20.05
N GLU A 8 -6.03 6.35 -20.49
CA GLU A 8 -5.64 7.75 -20.64
C GLU A 8 -5.55 8.51 -19.29
N GLU A 9 -6.13 7.97 -18.22
CA GLU A 9 -6.20 8.64 -16.91
C GLU A 9 -5.01 8.30 -15.98
N TYR A 10 -4.13 7.39 -16.38
CA TYR A 10 -2.95 7.03 -15.60
C TYR A 10 -1.69 6.86 -16.46
N ALA A 11 -0.53 7.14 -15.86
CA ALA A 11 0.76 7.02 -16.53
C ALA A 11 1.47 5.71 -16.17
N GLY A 12 2.27 5.21 -17.13
CA GLY A 12 3.21 4.11 -16.94
C GLY A 12 2.54 2.79 -16.53
N ASN A 13 3.19 2.06 -15.64
CA ASN A 13 2.79 0.68 -15.29
C ASN A 13 1.62 0.61 -14.29
N SER A 14 1.03 1.75 -13.90
CA SER A 14 -0.11 1.82 -12.97
C SER A 14 -1.28 0.93 -13.40
N GLY A 15 -1.46 0.74 -14.71
CA GLY A 15 -2.50 -0.12 -15.28
C GLY A 15 -2.40 -1.59 -14.87
N GLU A 16 -1.20 -2.09 -14.58
CA GLU A 16 -1.03 -3.47 -14.09
C GLU A 16 -1.73 -3.67 -12.75
N TYR A 17 -1.56 -2.73 -11.82
CA TYR A 17 -2.21 -2.78 -10.52
C TYR A 17 -3.71 -2.52 -10.61
N ILE A 18 -4.15 -1.58 -11.46
CA ILE A 18 -5.57 -1.27 -11.66
C ILE A 18 -6.33 -2.50 -12.18
N ARG A 19 -5.71 -3.31 -13.05
CA ARG A 19 -6.31 -4.55 -13.56
C ARG A 19 -6.48 -5.65 -12.51
N LEU A 20 -5.73 -5.62 -11.41
CA LEU A 20 -5.88 -6.59 -10.32
C LEU A 20 -7.12 -6.33 -9.46
N VAL A 21 -7.70 -5.14 -9.53
CA VAL A 21 -8.90 -4.79 -8.78
C VAL A 21 -10.12 -5.41 -9.46
N PRO A 22 -10.92 -6.26 -8.79
CA PRO A 22 -12.13 -6.85 -9.37
C PRO A 22 -13.15 -5.80 -9.83
N ASP A 23 -14.04 -6.19 -10.74
CA ASP A 23 -15.17 -5.35 -11.13
C ASP A 23 -16.13 -5.15 -9.94
N GLY A 24 -16.62 -3.92 -9.76
CA GLY A 24 -17.60 -3.60 -8.73
C GLY A 24 -17.47 -2.20 -8.17
N ASN A 25 -18.22 -1.94 -7.10
CA ASN A 25 -18.13 -0.68 -6.37
C ASN A 25 -16.83 -0.65 -5.55
N ILE A 26 -15.92 0.26 -5.91
CA ILE A 26 -14.60 0.38 -5.27
C ILE A 26 -14.66 0.56 -3.75
N ILE A 27 -15.66 1.26 -3.21
CA ILE A 27 -15.80 1.47 -1.77
C ILE A 27 -16.13 0.14 -1.07
N ASN A 28 -17.02 -0.66 -1.65
CA ASN A 28 -17.35 -1.98 -1.11
C ASN A 28 -16.14 -2.93 -1.17
N ILE A 29 -15.35 -2.85 -2.25
CA ILE A 29 -14.13 -3.65 -2.41
C ILE A 29 -13.11 -3.27 -1.32
N LEU A 30 -12.86 -1.97 -1.11
CA LEU A 30 -11.93 -1.49 -0.09
C LEU A 30 -12.36 -1.91 1.32
N LEU A 31 -13.63 -1.77 1.68
CA LEU A 31 -14.16 -2.20 2.98
C LEU A 31 -14.03 -3.72 3.18
N ALA A 32 -14.24 -4.51 2.13
CA ALA A 32 -14.04 -5.95 2.19
C ALA A 32 -12.55 -6.31 2.35
N GLN A 33 -11.66 -5.64 1.63
CA GLN A 33 -10.21 -5.85 1.71
C GLN A 33 -9.64 -5.46 3.08
N GLU A 34 -10.10 -4.36 3.68
CA GLU A 34 -9.74 -3.96 5.04
C GLU A 34 -10.04 -5.09 6.04
N LYS A 35 -11.25 -5.64 5.97
CA LYS A 35 -11.68 -6.75 6.82
C LYS A 35 -10.83 -8.00 6.60
N GLN A 36 -10.63 -8.39 5.34
CA GLN A 36 -9.82 -9.57 4.97
C GLN A 36 -8.37 -9.45 5.44
N MET A 37 -7.76 -8.27 5.25
CA MET A 37 -6.40 -7.99 5.69
C MET A 37 -6.29 -8.07 7.20
N THR A 38 -7.22 -7.45 7.92
CA THR A 38 -7.24 -7.46 9.40
C THR A 38 -7.39 -8.89 9.94
N GLU A 39 -8.29 -9.69 9.37
CA GLU A 39 -8.49 -11.09 9.74
C GLU A 39 -7.25 -11.94 9.46
N LEU A 40 -6.62 -11.77 8.29
CA LEU A 40 -5.37 -12.44 7.94
C LEU A 40 -4.28 -12.11 8.95
N LEU A 41 -4.03 -10.82 9.21
CA LEU A 41 -2.97 -10.37 10.10
C LEU A 41 -3.19 -10.81 11.55
N ALA A 42 -4.43 -10.77 12.03
CA ALA A 42 -4.79 -11.24 13.37
C ALA A 42 -4.58 -12.76 13.56
N SER A 43 -4.58 -13.54 12.47
CA SER A 43 -4.38 -14.99 12.53
C SER A 43 -2.91 -15.41 12.61
N LEU A 44 -1.97 -14.49 12.37
CA LEU A 44 -0.55 -14.80 12.31
C LEU A 44 0.06 -14.92 13.70
N THR A 45 0.94 -15.90 13.87
CA THR A 45 1.83 -15.95 15.05
C THR A 45 2.97 -14.94 14.90
N GLU A 46 3.62 -14.59 16.02
CA GLU A 46 4.82 -13.74 15.99
C GLU A 46 5.96 -14.33 15.15
N SER A 47 6.11 -15.67 15.14
CA SER A 47 7.13 -16.33 14.32
C SER A 47 6.83 -16.22 12.82
N GLN A 48 5.56 -16.32 12.42
CA GLN A 48 5.14 -16.09 11.03
C GLN A 48 5.30 -14.62 10.65
N ALA A 49 4.94 -13.69 11.54
CA ALA A 49 5.11 -12.25 11.32
C ALA A 49 6.60 -11.86 11.16
N ALA A 50 7.51 -12.55 11.85
CA ALA A 50 8.95 -12.34 11.75
C ALA A 50 9.63 -13.09 10.58
N TYR A 51 8.89 -13.90 9.81
CA TYR A 51 9.45 -14.68 8.71
C TYR A 51 9.85 -13.78 7.53
N ARG A 52 11.00 -14.08 6.91
CA ARG A 52 11.48 -13.55 5.63
C ARG A 52 11.96 -14.70 4.77
N TYR A 53 11.67 -14.68 3.46
CA TYR A 53 11.97 -15.81 2.59
C TYR A 53 13.43 -15.88 2.12
N ALA A 54 14.18 -14.79 2.26
CA ALA A 54 15.60 -14.73 1.93
C ALA A 54 16.30 -13.64 2.76
N GLU A 55 17.63 -13.72 2.82
CA GLU A 55 18.48 -12.70 3.41
C GLU A 55 18.29 -11.34 2.68
N GLY A 56 18.34 -10.25 3.44
CA GLY A 56 18.12 -8.90 2.93
C GLY A 56 16.67 -8.58 2.55
N LYS A 57 15.75 -9.56 2.55
CA LYS A 57 14.33 -9.33 2.30
C LYS A 57 13.58 -8.94 3.57
N TRP A 58 12.49 -8.21 3.36
CA TRP A 58 11.61 -7.77 4.44
C TRP A 58 10.91 -8.97 5.07
N THR A 59 10.75 -8.92 6.38
CA THR A 59 9.80 -9.75 7.12
C THR A 59 8.38 -9.39 6.76
N LEU A 60 7.43 -10.29 7.05
CA LEU A 60 6.02 -9.97 6.88
C LEU A 60 5.60 -8.74 7.71
N LYS A 61 6.12 -8.58 8.93
CA LYS A 61 5.87 -7.39 9.76
C LYS A 61 6.40 -6.09 9.13
N GLU A 62 7.59 -6.13 8.52
CA GLU A 62 8.14 -4.99 7.77
C GLU A 62 7.29 -4.65 6.54
N VAL A 63 6.81 -5.67 5.79
CA VAL A 63 5.89 -5.45 4.64
C VAL A 63 4.60 -4.77 5.09
N VAL A 64 4.00 -5.22 6.21
CA VAL A 64 2.77 -4.63 6.75
C VAL A 64 3.00 -3.19 7.19
N GLY A 65 4.12 -2.90 7.86
CA GLY A 65 4.51 -1.53 8.21
C GLY A 65 4.63 -0.65 6.97
N HIS A 66 5.33 -1.13 5.93
CA HIS A 66 5.46 -0.42 4.67
C HIS A 66 4.10 -0.10 4.01
N ILE A 67 3.16 -1.05 3.98
CA ILE A 67 1.82 -0.83 3.44
C ILE A 67 1.10 0.28 4.23
N ALA A 68 1.15 0.24 5.57
CA ALA A 68 0.51 1.24 6.42
C ALA A 68 1.08 2.66 6.24
N ASP A 69 2.39 2.78 6.00
CA ASP A 69 3.04 4.05 5.70
C ASP A 69 2.68 4.55 4.30
N ALA A 70 2.68 3.66 3.30
CA ALA A 70 2.28 3.97 1.94
C ALA A 70 0.83 4.47 1.87
N GLU A 71 -0.10 3.84 2.61
CA GLU A 71 -1.50 4.27 2.69
C GLU A 71 -1.64 5.69 3.27
N ARG A 72 -0.85 6.04 4.29
CA ARG A 72 -0.82 7.40 4.86
C ARG A 72 -0.34 8.42 3.84
N VAL A 73 0.74 8.10 3.13
CA VAL A 73 1.28 8.96 2.06
C VAL A 73 0.24 9.14 0.94
N MET A 74 -0.40 8.07 0.49
CA MET A 74 -1.42 8.15 -0.57
C MET A 74 -2.67 8.91 -0.12
N THR A 75 -3.12 8.71 1.12
CA THR A 75 -4.26 9.46 1.69
C THR A 75 -3.97 10.95 1.77
N TYR A 76 -2.75 11.32 2.19
CA TYR A 76 -2.31 12.70 2.18
C TYR A 76 -2.31 13.29 0.76
N ARG A 77 -1.77 12.55 -0.22
CA ARG A 77 -1.77 12.98 -1.62
C ARG A 77 -3.20 13.16 -2.15
N LEU A 78 -4.11 12.25 -1.82
CA LEU A 78 -5.53 12.37 -2.18
C LEU A 78 -6.15 13.65 -1.62
N LEU A 79 -5.86 14.00 -0.36
CA LEU A 79 -6.29 15.26 0.23
C LEU A 79 -5.74 16.47 -0.53
N ARG A 80 -4.45 16.47 -0.89
CA ARG A 80 -3.83 17.56 -1.67
C ARG A 80 -4.54 17.74 -3.02
N PHE A 81 -4.79 16.65 -3.74
CA PHE A 81 -5.54 16.67 -5.00
C PHE A 81 -6.97 17.18 -4.82
N ALA A 82 -7.69 16.73 -3.79
CA ALA A 82 -9.06 17.17 -3.50
C ALA A 82 -9.14 18.68 -3.16
N ARG A 83 -8.03 19.29 -2.74
CA ARG A 83 -7.92 20.74 -2.49
C ARG A 83 -7.35 21.54 -3.65
N GLY A 84 -7.08 20.89 -4.79
CA GLY A 84 -6.51 21.53 -5.97
C GLY A 84 -5.07 22.02 -5.76
N ASP A 85 -4.37 21.47 -4.77
CA ASP A 85 -3.01 21.88 -4.45
C ASP A 85 -2.02 21.40 -5.52
N GLN A 86 -1.31 22.35 -6.13
CA GLN A 86 -0.40 22.13 -7.24
C GLN A 86 1.07 21.95 -6.81
N THR A 87 1.35 21.90 -5.51
CA THR A 87 2.73 21.70 -5.04
C THR A 87 3.25 20.35 -5.52
N PRO A 88 4.48 20.27 -6.08
CA PRO A 88 5.05 19.01 -6.53
C PRO A 88 5.08 17.96 -5.41
N LEU A 89 4.58 16.76 -5.70
CA LEU A 89 4.58 15.64 -4.79
C LEU A 89 5.90 14.88 -4.89
N THR A 90 6.74 14.99 -3.87
CA THR A 90 7.99 14.23 -3.81
C THR A 90 7.74 12.74 -3.59
N GLY A 91 8.65 11.92 -4.09
CA GLY A 91 8.76 10.52 -3.65
C GLY A 91 9.06 10.44 -2.16
N PHE A 92 8.93 9.24 -1.59
CA PHE A 92 9.40 8.95 -0.24
C PHE A 92 10.33 7.74 -0.29
N ASP A 93 11.38 7.77 0.53
CA ASP A 93 12.29 6.64 0.66
C ASP A 93 11.69 5.66 1.66
N GLN A 94 11.29 4.48 1.16
CA GLN A 94 10.61 3.45 1.93
C GLN A 94 11.55 2.79 2.95
N GLU A 95 12.85 2.75 2.66
CA GLU A 95 13.84 2.11 3.54
C GLU A 95 14.08 2.93 4.82
N LEU A 96 13.85 4.25 4.78
CA LEU A 96 13.92 5.11 5.97
C LEU A 96 12.85 4.82 7.02
N PHE A 97 11.72 4.21 6.61
CA PHE A 97 10.61 3.89 7.51
C PHE A 97 10.76 2.51 8.15
N LEU A 98 11.77 1.74 7.74
CA LEU A 98 12.05 0.45 8.32
C LEU A 98 12.84 0.60 9.64
N PRO A 99 12.60 -0.27 10.63
CA PRO A 99 13.39 -0.25 11.86
C PRO A 99 14.88 -0.49 11.53
N PRO A 100 15.81 0.10 12.30
CA PRO A 100 17.24 -0.07 12.08
C PRO A 100 17.58 -1.56 12.02
N ARG A 101 18.07 -2.02 10.87
CA ARG A 101 18.57 -3.38 10.74
C ARG A 101 19.94 -3.42 11.38
N MET A 102 20.12 -4.27 12.39
CA MET A 102 21.47 -4.65 12.79
C MET A 102 22.09 -5.39 11.61
N ILE A 103 22.96 -4.69 10.88
CA ILE A 103 23.89 -5.31 9.94
C ILE A 103 24.76 -6.22 10.81
N LYS A 104 24.64 -7.53 10.62
CA LYS A 104 25.62 -8.47 11.17
C LYS A 104 26.88 -8.43 10.33
#